data_AF-A0A0G9H6Y5-F1
#
_entry.id   AF-A0A0G9H6Y5-F1
#
_cell.length_a   1.000
_cell.length_b   1.000
_cell.length_c   1.000
_cell.angle_alpha   90.00
_cell.angle_beta   90.00
_cell.angle_gamma   90.00
#
_symmetry.space_group_name_H-M   'P 1'
#
loop_
_entity.id
_entity.type
_entity.pdbx_description
1 polymer ?
#
loop_
_entity_poly.entity_id
_entity_poly.type
_entity_poly.pdbx_seq_one_letter_code
_entity_poly.pdbx_strand_id
1 'polypeptide(L)'
;MCKLMRIVCFMLLLSVVPCSVFAATAAPAGPCRTIDPSTCANANQLSRASGFVTALGHFAGDSKVNYFRGSRSVSEQALSALGGSSPSVQVLADKRFLFTACPARECGGSAAAVILNEYGQIEALGFSSYHCDTACDDFRHLDFYVRKDGDNEALISELKAWGLGDPLKSTLWRPEADQGIESRVDVHLLP
;
A
#
# COMPACT_ATOMS: atom_id res chain seq x y z
N MET A 1 10.83 66.19 28.11
CA MET A 1 10.32 64.86 28.50
C MET A 1 8.91 64.68 27.94
N CYS A 2 8.53 63.46 27.55
CA CYS A 2 7.33 63.06 26.76
C CYS A 2 7.50 63.14 25.23
N LYS A 3 8.34 62.28 24.63
CA LYS A 3 7.95 60.95 24.08
C LYS A 3 6.92 61.11 22.95
N LEU A 4 7.30 61.33 21.69
CA LEU A 4 8.10 60.43 20.83
C LEU A 4 7.54 58.99 20.79
N MET A 5 6.21 58.85 20.89
CA MET A 5 5.54 57.55 21.00
C MET A 5 4.26 57.47 20.15
N ARG A 6 4.32 57.92 18.89
CA ARG A 6 3.16 57.85 17.98
C ARG A 6 3.44 57.43 16.54
N ILE A 7 4.69 57.14 16.18
CA ILE A 7 5.07 56.87 14.78
C ILE A 7 5.97 55.62 14.68
N VAL A 8 5.59 54.53 15.36
CA VAL A 8 6.31 53.24 15.22
C VAL A 8 5.36 52.07 14.88
N CYS A 9 4.04 52.24 14.96
CA CYS A 9 3.09 51.15 14.70
C CYS A 9 2.68 50.94 13.23
N PHE A 10 3.13 51.76 12.27
CA PHE A 10 2.65 51.67 10.88
C PHE A 10 3.67 51.21 9.84
N MET A 11 4.89 50.83 10.25
CA MET A 11 5.95 50.35 9.33
C MET A 11 6.49 48.96 9.69
N LEU A 12 5.70 48.12 10.36
CA LEU A 12 6.06 46.76 10.74
C LEU A 12 4.98 45.73 10.32
N LEU A 13 4.29 46.00 9.20
CA LEU A 13 3.35 45.11 8.53
C LEU A 13 3.87 44.65 7.15
N LEU A 14 5.19 44.65 6.96
CA LEU A 14 5.86 43.80 5.96
C LEU A 14 6.27 42.50 6.66
N SER A 15 5.28 41.83 7.23
CA SER A 15 5.38 40.44 7.62
C SER A 15 5.62 39.63 6.36
N VAL A 16 6.90 39.30 6.18
CA VAL A 16 7.44 38.20 5.41
C VAL A 16 6.40 37.07 5.37
N VAL A 17 5.68 36.95 4.26
CA VAL A 17 4.94 35.73 3.95
C VAL A 17 6.01 34.77 3.48
N PRO A 18 6.40 33.74 4.25
CA PRO A 18 7.12 32.63 3.65
C PRO A 18 6.14 32.03 2.65
N CYS A 19 6.35 32.31 1.36
CA CYS A 19 5.79 31.51 0.30
C CYS A 19 6.35 30.10 0.52
N SER A 20 5.60 29.29 1.27
CA SER A 20 5.82 27.86 1.34
C SER A 20 5.65 27.34 -0.07
N VAL A 21 6.78 27.21 -0.78
CA VAL A 21 6.84 26.49 -2.04
C VAL A 21 6.52 25.05 -1.67
N PHE A 22 5.25 24.67 -1.80
CA PHE A 22 4.93 23.26 -1.94
C PHE A 22 5.68 22.81 -3.18
N ALA A 23 6.76 22.06 -2.97
CA ALA A 23 7.39 21.30 -4.03
C ALA A 23 6.30 20.35 -4.55
N ALA A 24 5.60 20.75 -5.61
CA ALA A 24 4.78 19.87 -6.39
C ALA A 24 5.75 18.81 -6.90
N THR A 25 5.77 17.65 -6.23
CA THR A 25 6.47 16.47 -6.71
C THR A 25 5.97 16.24 -8.12
N ALA A 26 6.83 16.47 -9.11
CA ALA A 26 6.49 16.31 -10.51
C ALA A 26 5.85 14.93 -10.68
N ALA A 27 4.64 14.88 -11.24
CA ALA A 27 4.02 13.62 -11.59
C ALA A 27 5.00 12.83 -12.47
N PRO A 28 5.12 11.50 -12.29
CA PRO A 28 6.10 10.72 -13.02
C PRO A 28 5.98 10.96 -14.53
N ALA A 29 7.09 11.30 -15.17
CA ALA A 29 7.13 11.63 -16.59
C ALA A 29 7.13 10.33 -17.42
N GLY A 30 5.94 9.86 -17.82
CA GLY A 30 5.79 8.74 -18.73
C GLY A 30 4.66 7.77 -18.34
N PRO A 31 4.33 6.78 -19.19
CA PRO A 31 3.40 5.73 -18.82
C PRO A 31 3.97 4.91 -17.66
N CYS A 32 3.10 4.45 -16.76
CA CYS A 32 3.48 3.50 -15.70
C CYS A 32 4.04 2.20 -16.30
N ARG A 33 5.20 1.77 -15.79
CA ARG A 33 5.95 0.60 -16.25
C ARG A 33 6.32 -0.28 -15.07
N THR A 34 6.04 -1.58 -15.18
CA THR A 34 6.42 -2.54 -14.15
C THR A 34 7.93 -2.50 -13.87
N ILE A 35 8.76 -2.46 -14.92
CA ILE A 35 10.23 -2.48 -14.82
C ILE A 35 10.86 -1.18 -14.30
N ASP A 36 10.04 -0.16 -14.05
CA ASP A 36 10.43 1.10 -13.41
C ASP A 36 9.23 1.58 -12.57
N PRO A 37 9.00 0.97 -11.39
CA PRO A 37 7.81 1.23 -10.59
C PRO A 37 7.70 2.67 -10.11
N SER A 38 8.78 3.46 -10.13
CA SER A 38 8.75 4.90 -9.85
C SER A 38 7.83 5.69 -10.79
N THR A 39 7.55 5.13 -11.98
CA THR A 39 6.64 5.71 -12.98
C THR A 39 5.16 5.49 -12.69
N CYS A 40 4.82 4.65 -11.71
CA CYS A 40 3.45 4.29 -11.37
C CYS A 40 2.97 5.11 -10.18
N ALA A 41 1.92 5.92 -10.37
CA ALA A 41 1.41 6.78 -9.30
C ALA A 41 0.74 5.98 -8.17
N ASN A 42 0.15 4.83 -8.49
CA ASN A 42 -0.59 3.99 -7.56
C ASN A 42 -0.75 2.54 -8.07
N ALA A 43 -1.33 1.67 -7.24
CA ALA A 43 -1.53 0.26 -7.54
C ALA A 43 -2.45 0.03 -8.76
N ASN A 44 -3.45 0.88 -8.97
CA ASN A 44 -4.37 0.76 -10.11
C ASN A 44 -3.64 0.94 -11.46
N GLN A 45 -2.67 1.86 -11.53
CA GLN A 45 -1.82 2.01 -12.70
C GLN A 45 -0.87 0.82 -12.85
N LEU A 46 -0.24 0.37 -11.76
CA LEU A 46 0.66 -0.78 -11.76
C LEU A 46 -0.05 -2.05 -12.25
N SER A 47 -1.28 -2.29 -11.79
CA SER A 47 -2.06 -3.48 -12.15
C SER A 47 -2.39 -3.55 -13.65
N ARG A 48 -2.31 -2.41 -14.35
CA ARG A 48 -2.54 -2.28 -15.80
C ARG A 48 -1.23 -2.16 -16.59
N ALA A 49 -0.09 -2.08 -15.91
CA ALA A 49 1.20 -1.97 -16.55
C ALA A 49 1.54 -3.28 -17.28
N SER A 50 2.16 -3.15 -18.46
CA SER A 50 2.57 -4.31 -19.24
C SER A 50 3.50 -5.22 -18.43
N GLY A 51 3.25 -6.53 -18.49
CA GLY A 51 4.03 -7.55 -17.80
C GLY A 51 3.74 -7.73 -16.30
N PHE A 52 2.98 -6.83 -15.65
CA PHE A 52 2.73 -6.95 -14.21
C PHE A 52 1.94 -8.22 -13.86
N VAL A 53 0.84 -8.50 -14.58
CA VAL A 53 0.02 -9.70 -14.39
C VAL A 53 0.86 -10.98 -14.48
N THR A 54 1.74 -11.04 -15.48
CA THR A 54 2.65 -12.18 -15.70
C THR A 54 3.67 -12.30 -14.57
N ALA A 55 4.31 -11.19 -14.18
CA ALA A 55 5.26 -11.17 -13.07
C ALA A 55 4.60 -11.60 -11.74
N LEU A 56 3.37 -11.14 -11.49
CA LEU A 56 2.58 -11.51 -10.32
C LEU A 56 2.22 -12.99 -10.32
N GLY A 57 1.84 -13.55 -11.47
CA GLY A 57 1.60 -14.99 -11.62
C GLY A 57 2.86 -15.82 -11.31
N HIS A 58 4.01 -15.42 -11.87
CA HIS A 58 5.29 -16.07 -11.58
C HIS A 58 5.74 -15.92 -10.12
N PHE A 59 5.45 -14.78 -9.50
CA PHE A 59 5.72 -14.57 -8.09
C PHE A 59 4.90 -15.56 -7.24
N ALA A 60 3.57 -15.47 -7.36
CA ALA A 60 2.64 -16.15 -6.46
C ALA A 60 2.52 -17.67 -6.69
N GLY A 61 2.82 -18.14 -7.90
CA GLY A 61 2.63 -19.55 -8.29
C GLY A 61 1.14 -19.93 -8.39
N ASP A 62 0.88 -21.24 -8.30
CA ASP A 62 -0.44 -21.83 -8.57
C ASP A 62 -1.29 -22.07 -7.30
N SER A 63 -0.80 -21.62 -6.13
CA SER A 63 -1.51 -21.76 -4.86
C SER A 63 -2.86 -21.05 -4.90
N LYS A 64 -3.90 -21.74 -4.42
CA LYS A 64 -5.27 -21.22 -4.36
C LYS A 64 -5.66 -20.90 -2.93
N VAL A 65 -6.39 -19.79 -2.77
CA VAL A 65 -6.85 -19.26 -1.50
C VAL A 65 -8.23 -18.64 -1.66
N ASN A 66 -8.89 -18.38 -0.53
CA ASN A 66 -10.26 -17.88 -0.46
C ASN A 66 -10.29 -16.53 0.29
N TYR A 67 -9.60 -15.51 -0.22
CA TYR A 67 -9.54 -14.20 0.46
C TYR A 67 -10.69 -13.30 0.07
N PHE A 68 -10.77 -12.88 -1.20
CA PHE A 68 -11.85 -12.02 -1.69
C PHE A 68 -12.86 -12.81 -2.53
N ARG A 69 -12.37 -13.85 -3.21
CA ARG A 69 -13.15 -14.68 -4.13
C ARG A 69 -12.81 -16.16 -3.89
N GLY A 70 -13.81 -17.03 -3.92
CA GLY A 70 -13.58 -18.47 -3.73
C GLY A 70 -12.74 -19.12 -4.83
N SER A 71 -11.81 -19.99 -4.39
CA SER A 71 -10.94 -20.89 -5.15
C SER A 71 -10.12 -20.20 -6.25
N ARG A 72 -9.55 -19.03 -5.93
CA ARG A 72 -8.72 -18.24 -6.84
C ARG A 72 -7.25 -18.36 -6.51
N SER A 73 -6.40 -18.24 -7.53
CA SER A 73 -4.96 -18.17 -7.28
C SER A 73 -4.63 -16.93 -6.44
N VAL A 74 -3.53 -16.98 -5.69
CA VAL A 74 -3.02 -15.82 -4.94
C VAL A 74 -2.84 -14.60 -5.87
N SER A 75 -2.35 -14.80 -7.09
CA SER A 75 -2.22 -13.73 -8.10
C SER A 75 -3.56 -13.16 -8.56
N GLU A 76 -4.58 -14.01 -8.79
CA GLU A 76 -5.94 -13.56 -9.13
C GLU A 76 -6.57 -12.75 -8.00
N GLN A 77 -6.35 -13.15 -6.73
CA GLN A 77 -6.83 -12.40 -5.56
C GLN A 77 -6.17 -11.02 -5.50
N ALA A 78 -4.84 -10.96 -5.66
CA ALA A 78 -4.09 -9.71 -5.64
C ALA A 78 -4.56 -8.78 -6.76
N LEU A 79 -4.74 -9.28 -7.99
CA LEU A 79 -5.25 -8.48 -9.11
C LEU A 79 -6.65 -7.94 -8.86
N SER A 80 -7.52 -8.72 -8.22
CA SER A 80 -8.87 -8.30 -7.87
C SER A 80 -8.87 -7.09 -6.92
N ALA A 81 -7.90 -7.01 -6.01
CA ALA A 81 -7.74 -5.89 -5.10
C ALA A 81 -6.96 -4.71 -5.73
N LEU A 82 -5.79 -4.98 -6.32
CA LEU A 82 -4.88 -3.96 -6.89
C LEU A 82 -5.52 -3.16 -8.03
N GLY A 83 -6.53 -3.72 -8.71
CA GLY A 83 -7.32 -3.01 -9.72
C GLY A 83 -8.39 -2.05 -9.17
N GLY A 84 -8.58 -1.95 -7.85
CA GLY A 84 -9.58 -1.10 -7.22
C GLY A 84 -9.08 0.28 -6.80
N SER A 85 -9.57 0.76 -5.66
CA SER A 85 -9.21 2.08 -5.10
C SER A 85 -7.85 2.01 -4.43
N SER A 86 -6.95 2.92 -4.78
CA SER A 86 -5.55 2.85 -4.36
C SER A 86 -5.01 4.23 -3.96
N PRO A 87 -4.37 4.36 -2.79
CA PRO A 87 -3.60 5.56 -2.45
C PRO A 87 -2.36 5.69 -3.37
N SER A 88 -1.64 6.80 -3.23
CA SER A 88 -0.34 6.98 -3.87
C SER A 88 0.64 5.90 -3.43
N VAL A 89 1.55 5.51 -4.33
CA VAL A 89 2.66 4.60 -4.02
C VAL A 89 3.50 5.15 -2.86
N GLN A 90 3.92 4.27 -1.96
CA GLN A 90 4.86 4.60 -0.90
C GLN A 90 6.27 4.13 -1.30
N VAL A 91 7.23 5.05 -1.25
CA VAL A 91 8.66 4.71 -1.43
C VAL A 91 9.20 4.24 -0.08
N LEU A 92 9.79 3.06 -0.07
CA LEU A 92 10.42 2.43 1.08
C LEU A 92 11.94 2.57 1.02
N ALA A 93 12.63 2.08 2.05
CA ALA A 93 14.08 1.91 2.02
C ALA A 93 14.53 0.99 0.87
N ASP A 94 15.81 1.05 0.52
CA ASP A 94 16.44 0.25 -0.55
C ASP A 94 15.76 0.39 -1.92
N LYS A 95 15.13 1.54 -2.17
CA LYS A 95 14.40 1.83 -3.41
C LYS A 95 13.32 0.79 -3.73
N ARG A 96 12.66 0.30 -2.68
CA ARG A 96 11.44 -0.51 -2.81
C ARG A 96 10.21 0.39 -2.88
N PHE A 97 9.15 -0.14 -3.47
CA PHE A 97 7.90 0.57 -3.71
C PHE A 97 6.75 -0.28 -3.22
N LEU A 98 6.01 0.23 -2.24
CA LEU A 98 4.82 -0.39 -1.70
C LEU A 98 3.59 0.17 -2.40
N PHE A 99 2.90 -0.69 -3.12
CA PHE A 99 1.63 -0.41 -3.76
C PHE A 99 0.52 -1.12 -3.01
N THR A 100 -0.54 -0.39 -2.67
CA THR A 100 -1.67 -0.94 -1.92
C THR A 100 -2.97 -0.55 -2.60
N ALA A 101 -3.99 -1.39 -2.44
CA ALA A 101 -5.34 -1.11 -2.90
C ALA A 101 -6.35 -1.97 -2.17
N CYS A 102 -7.62 -1.57 -2.23
CA CYS A 102 -8.76 -2.41 -1.88
C CYS A 102 -9.54 -2.85 -3.12
N PRO A 103 -10.23 -4.00 -3.06
CA PRO A 103 -11.21 -4.38 -4.08
C PRO A 103 -12.23 -3.27 -4.35
N ALA A 104 -12.68 -3.21 -5.60
CA ALA A 104 -13.66 -2.21 -6.00
C ALA A 104 -14.93 -2.32 -5.14
N ARG A 105 -15.33 -1.21 -4.49
CA ARG A 105 -16.49 -1.10 -3.59
C ARG A 105 -16.39 -1.84 -2.26
N GLU A 106 -15.27 -2.50 -1.96
CA GLU A 106 -15.10 -3.33 -0.76
C GLU A 106 -13.76 -3.05 -0.09
N CYS A 107 -13.61 -1.83 0.46
CA CYS A 107 -12.42 -1.45 1.23
C CYS A 107 -12.53 -1.80 2.71
N GLY A 108 -13.59 -2.49 3.16
CA GLY A 108 -14.01 -2.76 4.55
C GLY A 108 -13.05 -3.54 5.46
N GLY A 109 -11.74 -3.37 5.31
CA GLY A 109 -10.68 -4.23 5.85
C GLY A 109 -10.07 -5.16 4.80
N SER A 110 -10.73 -5.31 3.64
CA SER A 110 -10.22 -6.09 2.52
C SER A 110 -9.27 -5.26 1.67
N ALA A 111 -8.01 -5.68 1.55
CA ALA A 111 -6.98 -4.98 0.78
C ALA A 111 -5.83 -5.90 0.38
N ALA A 112 -5.09 -5.51 -0.65
CA ALA A 112 -3.84 -6.15 -1.03
C ALA A 112 -2.69 -5.13 -1.10
N ALA A 113 -1.49 -5.63 -0.86
CA ALA A 113 -0.23 -4.93 -0.97
C ALA A 113 0.72 -5.71 -1.87
N VAL A 114 1.55 -5.00 -2.62
CA VAL A 114 2.68 -5.58 -3.35
C VAL A 114 3.90 -4.68 -3.19
N ILE A 115 5.04 -5.29 -2.89
CA ILE A 115 6.34 -4.61 -2.83
C ILE A 115 7.16 -4.99 -4.07
N LEU A 116 7.61 -3.98 -4.81
CA LEU A 116 8.52 -4.13 -5.94
C LEU A 116 9.85 -3.43 -5.64
N ASN A 117 10.96 -3.98 -6.09
CA ASN A 117 12.24 -3.25 -6.12
C ASN A 117 12.33 -2.29 -7.31
N GLU A 118 13.41 -1.51 -7.39
CA GLU A 118 13.64 -0.53 -8.47
C GLU A 118 13.63 -1.11 -9.90
N TYR A 119 13.79 -2.42 -10.04
CA TYR A 119 13.80 -3.14 -11.32
C TYR A 119 12.44 -3.77 -11.66
N GLY A 120 11.42 -3.56 -10.83
CA GLY A 120 10.08 -4.10 -11.06
C GLY A 120 9.90 -5.56 -10.67
N GLN A 121 10.85 -6.13 -9.92
CA GLN A 121 10.71 -7.49 -9.40
C GLN A 121 9.82 -7.45 -8.17
N ILE A 122 8.82 -8.32 -8.12
CA ILE A 122 7.96 -8.48 -6.96
C ILE A 122 8.75 -9.22 -5.88
N GLU A 123 8.86 -8.61 -4.71
CA GLU A 123 9.61 -9.16 -3.57
C GLU A 123 8.67 -9.68 -2.48
N ALA A 124 7.49 -9.05 -2.35
CA ALA A 124 6.49 -9.47 -1.38
C ALA A 124 5.06 -9.16 -1.85
N LEU A 125 4.10 -9.98 -1.39
CA LEU A 125 2.67 -9.70 -1.45
C LEU A 125 2.08 -9.75 -0.05
N GLY A 126 1.09 -8.91 0.21
CA GLY A 126 0.31 -8.94 1.43
C GLY A 126 -1.18 -8.90 1.14
N PHE A 127 -1.95 -9.59 1.95
CA PHE A 127 -3.41 -9.54 1.94
C PHE A 127 -3.90 -9.17 3.32
N SER A 128 -4.94 -8.36 3.33
CA SER A 128 -5.81 -8.14 4.46
C SER A 128 -7.19 -8.61 4.03
N SER A 129 -7.75 -9.61 4.70
CA SER A 129 -9.00 -10.21 4.27
C SER A 129 -9.77 -10.84 5.43
N TYR A 130 -11.03 -11.15 5.16
CA TYR A 130 -11.85 -12.04 5.98
C TYR A 130 -11.91 -13.34 5.18
N HIS A 131 -11.24 -14.40 5.62
CA HIS A 131 -11.15 -15.62 4.83
C HIS A 131 -12.57 -16.13 4.51
N CYS A 132 -12.90 -16.25 3.23
CA CYS A 132 -14.23 -16.54 2.69
C CYS A 132 -14.25 -17.93 2.05
N ASP A 133 -14.13 -18.98 2.87
CA ASP A 133 -14.26 -20.37 2.43
C ASP A 133 -15.72 -20.70 2.09
N THR A 134 -16.52 -21.11 3.08
CA THR A 134 -17.97 -21.37 2.93
C THR A 134 -18.79 -20.18 3.43
N ALA A 135 -18.28 -19.49 4.44
CA ALA A 135 -18.71 -18.19 4.93
C ALA A 135 -17.44 -17.35 5.17
N CYS A 136 -17.58 -16.02 5.18
CA CYS A 136 -16.48 -15.14 5.53
C CYS A 136 -16.34 -15.04 7.05
N ASP A 137 -15.11 -15.05 7.54
CA ASP A 137 -14.82 -14.82 8.94
C ASP A 137 -15.28 -13.44 9.41
N ASP A 138 -15.62 -13.31 10.70
CA ASP A 138 -15.92 -12.02 11.33
C ASP A 138 -14.66 -11.21 11.66
N PHE A 139 -13.51 -11.89 11.73
CA PHE A 139 -12.23 -11.29 12.07
C PHE A 139 -11.32 -11.18 10.85
N ARG A 140 -10.47 -10.15 10.87
CA ARG A 140 -9.51 -9.90 9.80
C ARG A 140 -8.24 -10.72 10.00
N HIS A 141 -7.68 -11.16 8.88
CA HIS A 141 -6.43 -11.89 8.75
C HIS A 141 -5.44 -11.09 7.90
N LEU A 142 -4.15 -11.27 8.19
CA LEU A 142 -3.05 -10.74 7.39
C LEU A 142 -2.21 -11.90 6.85
N ASP A 143 -2.15 -12.05 5.54
CA ASP A 143 -1.39 -13.10 4.87
C ASP A 143 -0.27 -12.50 4.02
N PHE A 144 0.97 -12.80 4.35
CA PHE A 144 2.15 -12.26 3.67
C PHE A 144 2.89 -13.35 2.91
N TYR A 145 3.23 -13.09 1.66
CA TYR A 145 3.95 -14.00 0.78
C TYR A 145 5.29 -13.40 0.42
N VAL A 146 6.35 -14.16 0.67
CA VAL A 146 7.75 -13.78 0.38
C VAL A 146 8.51 -14.98 -0.18
N ARG A 147 9.62 -14.76 -0.89
CA ARG A 147 10.48 -15.85 -1.39
C ARG A 147 11.27 -16.48 -0.25
N LYS A 148 11.37 -17.81 -0.23
CA LYS A 148 12.09 -18.55 0.82
C LYS A 148 13.55 -18.12 0.97
N ASP A 149 14.21 -17.82 -0.14
CA ASP A 149 15.65 -17.54 -0.19
C ASP A 149 15.98 -16.02 -0.10
N GLY A 150 14.99 -15.17 0.21
CA GLY A 150 15.14 -13.72 0.32
C GLY A 150 15.44 -13.22 1.74
N ASP A 151 15.99 -12.01 1.83
CA ASP A 151 16.03 -11.24 3.09
C ASP A 151 14.64 -10.62 3.36
N ASN A 152 13.83 -11.36 4.10
CA ASN A 152 12.40 -11.09 4.22
C ASN A 152 12.03 -10.26 5.45
N GLU A 153 12.93 -10.04 6.40
CA GLU A 153 12.59 -9.38 7.67
C GLU A 153 12.08 -7.95 7.43
N ALA A 154 12.79 -7.18 6.61
CA ALA A 154 12.39 -5.84 6.23
C ALA A 154 11.05 -5.85 5.47
N LEU A 155 10.87 -6.75 4.50
CA LEU A 155 9.65 -6.86 3.71
C LEU A 155 8.42 -7.18 4.59
N ILE A 156 8.57 -8.14 5.50
CA ILE A 156 7.52 -8.53 6.45
C ILE A 156 7.21 -7.37 7.40
N SER A 157 8.23 -6.66 7.88
CA SER A 157 8.03 -5.47 8.73
C SER A 157 7.21 -4.39 8.02
N GLU A 158 7.51 -4.10 6.75
CA GLU A 158 6.77 -3.13 5.95
C GLU A 158 5.32 -3.56 5.69
N LEU A 159 5.10 -4.85 5.39
CA LEU A 159 3.75 -5.40 5.25
C LEU A 159 2.97 -5.39 6.57
N LYS A 160 3.61 -5.64 7.71
CA LYS A 160 2.99 -5.48 9.03
C LYS A 160 2.61 -4.02 9.30
N ALA A 161 3.52 -3.08 9.05
CA ALA A 161 3.27 -1.66 9.23
C ALA A 161 2.08 -1.18 8.39
N TRP A 162 1.97 -1.67 7.15
CA TRP A 162 0.80 -1.44 6.32
C TRP A 162 -0.47 -2.09 6.90
N GLY A 163 -0.43 -3.40 7.16
CA GLY A 163 -1.60 -4.20 7.55
C GLY A 163 -2.20 -3.82 8.91
N LEU A 164 -1.38 -3.22 9.78
CA LEU A 164 -1.74 -2.78 11.12
C LEU A 164 -1.84 -1.25 11.24
N GLY A 165 -1.55 -0.53 10.16
CA GLY A 165 -1.54 0.93 10.14
C GLY A 165 -2.93 1.55 10.10
N ASP A 166 -3.02 2.80 10.56
CA ASP A 166 -4.25 3.59 10.58
C ASP A 166 -4.96 3.70 9.21
N PRO A 167 -4.25 3.83 8.07
CA PRO A 167 -4.92 3.94 6.77
C PRO A 167 -5.83 2.75 6.49
N LEU A 168 -5.37 1.51 6.74
CA LEU A 168 -6.19 0.32 6.53
C LEU A 168 -7.21 0.12 7.65
N LYS A 169 -6.85 0.41 8.90
CA LYS A 169 -7.80 0.32 10.02
C LYS A 169 -8.99 1.28 9.86
N SER A 170 -8.75 2.46 9.29
CA SER A 170 -9.79 3.46 9.05
C SER A 170 -10.86 3.01 8.05
N THR A 171 -10.60 1.97 7.27
CA THR A 171 -11.56 1.44 6.31
C THR A 171 -12.44 0.33 6.87
N LEU A 172 -12.15 -0.18 8.08
CA LEU A 172 -12.92 -1.24 8.72
C LEU A 172 -14.35 -0.81 9.02
N TRP A 173 -15.32 -1.64 8.66
CA TRP A 173 -16.71 -1.44 9.08
C TRP A 173 -16.95 -1.78 10.55
N ARG A 174 -16.15 -2.70 11.08
CA ARG A 174 -16.21 -3.22 12.46
C ARG A 174 -14.82 -3.19 13.08
N PRO A 175 -14.52 -2.23 13.97
CA PRO A 175 -13.21 -2.16 14.63
C PRO A 175 -12.83 -3.43 15.39
N GLU A 176 -13.81 -4.17 15.90
CA GLU A 176 -13.63 -5.45 16.59
C GLU A 176 -13.02 -6.56 15.71
N ALA A 177 -13.10 -6.43 14.38
CA ALA A 177 -12.46 -7.37 13.44
C ALA A 177 -10.93 -7.47 13.64
N ASP A 178 -10.32 -6.42 14.21
CA ASP A 178 -8.89 -6.35 14.50
C ASP A 178 -8.50 -6.88 15.88
N GLN A 179 -9.47 -7.30 16.71
CA GLN A 179 -9.17 -7.75 18.06
C GLN A 179 -8.25 -8.98 18.03
N GLY A 180 -7.01 -8.82 18.50
CA GLY A 180 -6.01 -9.89 18.47
C GLY A 180 -5.43 -10.20 17.09
N ILE A 181 -5.45 -9.23 16.17
CA ILE A 181 -4.94 -9.42 14.79
C ILE A 181 -3.49 -9.92 14.72
N GLU A 182 -2.66 -9.60 15.71
CA GLU A 182 -1.27 -10.07 15.79
C GLU A 182 -1.15 -11.60 15.83
N SER A 183 -2.18 -12.31 16.32
CA SER A 183 -2.21 -13.78 16.31
C SER A 183 -2.77 -14.37 15.02
N ARG A 184 -3.12 -13.54 14.04
CA ARG A 184 -3.72 -13.89 12.73
C ARG A 184 -2.90 -13.28 11.58
N VAL A 185 -1.59 -13.20 11.80
CA VAL A 185 -0.62 -12.80 10.79
C VAL A 185 0.15 -14.04 10.34
N ASP A 186 -0.10 -14.48 9.12
CA ASP A 186 0.52 -15.66 8.53
C ASP A 186 1.57 -15.24 7.49
N VAL A 187 2.74 -15.89 7.53
CA VAL A 187 3.81 -15.69 6.56
C VAL A 187 4.01 -16.98 5.75
N HIS A 188 3.77 -16.87 4.45
CA HIS A 188 3.85 -17.92 3.46
C HIS A 188 5.15 -17.80 2.69
N LEU A 189 6.02 -18.82 2.81
CA LEU A 189 7.26 -18.89 2.05
C LEU A 189 7.01 -19.55 0.70
N LEU A 190 7.19 -18.77 -0.36
CA LEU A 190 7.13 -19.25 -1.73
C LEU A 190 8.46 -19.89 -2.15
N PRO A 191 8.43 -20.90 -3.03
CA PRO A 191 9.64 -21.51 -3.58
C PRO A 191 10.57 -20.49 -4.24
#